data_AF-A0A1I5MPY5-F1
#
_entry.id   AF-A0A1I5MPY5-F1
#
_cell.length_a   1.000
_cell.length_b   1.000
_cell.length_c   1.000
_cell.angle_alpha   90.00
_cell.angle_beta   90.00
_cell.angle_gamma   90.00
#
_symmetry.space_group_name_H-M   'P 1'
#
loop_
_entity.id
_entity.type
_entity.pdbx_description
1 polymer ?
#
loop_
_entity_poly.entity_id
_entity_poly.type
_entity_poly.pdbx_seq_one_letter_code
_entity_poly.pdbx_strand_id
1 'polypeptide(L)'
;MNRQQQLDQFSLALHQRAVAVLRQEPALREQARRTLERWRQQSGPTRSDVLWDEWERLLAGDADVLEDAALVESEHGQLMRSVSPLGGLVSQVERMALLKQAREQAATP
;
A
#
# COMPACT_ATOMS: atom_id res chain seq x y z
N MET A 1 23.23 -0.41 -4.55
CA MET A 1 21.76 -0.37 -4.53
C MET A 1 21.29 1.08 -4.44
N ASN A 2 20.36 1.52 -5.29
CA ASN A 2 19.89 2.91 -5.32
C ASN A 2 18.81 3.14 -4.24
N ARG A 3 18.76 4.34 -3.65
CA ARG A 3 17.74 4.77 -2.68
C ARG A 3 16.31 4.52 -3.16
N GLN A 4 16.08 4.67 -4.47
CA GLN A 4 14.77 4.39 -5.08
C GLN A 4 14.38 2.91 -4.89
N GLN A 5 15.29 1.98 -5.19
CA GLN A 5 15.03 0.54 -5.03
C GLN A 5 14.73 0.16 -3.57
N GLN A 6 15.39 0.82 -2.61
CA GLN A 6 15.10 0.60 -1.18
C GLN A 6 13.70 1.08 -0.78
N LEU A 7 13.25 2.21 -1.32
CA LEU A 7 11.90 2.71 -1.08
C LEU A 7 10.85 1.82 -1.73
N ASP A 8 11.13 1.30 -2.92
CA ASP A 8 10.22 0.40 -3.63
C ASP A 8 10.08 -0.94 -2.87
N GLN A 9 11.21 -1.52 -2.41
CA GLN A 9 11.22 -2.72 -1.56
C GLN A 9 10.49 -2.50 -0.23
N PHE A 10 10.76 -1.37 0.44
CA PHE A 10 10.04 -1.02 1.67
C PHE A 10 8.53 -0.87 1.41
N SER A 11 8.15 -0.19 0.33
CA SER A 11 6.76 0.00 -0.06
C SER A 11 6.08 -1.34 -0.31
N LEU A 12 6.74 -2.26 -1.02
CA LEU A 12 6.22 -3.61 -1.25
C LEU A 12 6.04 -4.38 0.07
N ALA A 13 7.07 -4.40 0.93
CA ALA A 13 7.02 -5.08 2.23
C ALA A 13 5.93 -4.50 3.16
N LEU A 14 5.73 -3.18 3.13
CA LEU A 14 4.63 -2.52 3.82
C LEU A 14 3.28 -3.03 3.34
N HIS A 15 3.09 -3.17 2.03
CA HIS A 15 1.84 -3.65 1.46
C HIS A 15 1.60 -5.13 1.73
N GLN A 16 2.65 -5.97 1.69
CA GLN A 16 2.55 -7.38 2.10
C GLN A 16 2.02 -7.48 3.52
N ARG A 17 2.55 -6.68 4.45
CA ARG A 17 2.04 -6.65 5.82
C ARG A 17 0.61 -6.12 5.91
N ALA A 18 0.30 -5.04 5.20
CA ALA A 18 -1.03 -4.45 5.21
C ALA A 18 -2.10 -5.42 4.69
N VAL A 19 -1.82 -6.14 3.61
CA VAL A 19 -2.71 -7.17 3.06
C VAL A 19 -2.86 -8.33 4.03
N ALA A 20 -1.79 -8.81 4.66
CA ALA A 20 -1.87 -9.86 5.68
C ALA A 20 -2.77 -9.46 6.86
N VAL A 21 -2.66 -8.21 7.33
CA VAL A 21 -3.55 -7.65 8.36
C VAL A 21 -4.99 -7.59 7.85
N LEU A 22 -5.20 -7.14 6.61
CA LEU A 22 -6.52 -7.05 6.00
C LEU A 22 -7.21 -8.41 5.81
N ARG A 23 -6.44 -9.48 5.52
CA ARG A 23 -6.97 -10.85 5.44
C ARG A 23 -7.41 -11.38 6.81
N GLN A 24 -6.69 -11.02 7.87
CA GLN A 24 -7.03 -11.40 9.24
C GLN A 24 -8.22 -10.60 9.77
N GLU A 25 -8.30 -9.30 9.42
CA GLU A 25 -9.33 -8.38 9.87
C GLU A 25 -10.00 -7.67 8.68
N PRO A 26 -10.97 -8.33 8.00
CA PRO A 26 -11.64 -7.75 6.83
C PRO A 26 -12.37 -6.44 7.10
N ALA A 27 -12.75 -6.17 8.36
CA ALA A 27 -13.39 -4.92 8.77
C ALA A 27 -12.51 -3.68 8.51
N LEU A 28 -11.19 -3.84 8.46
CA LEU A 28 -10.24 -2.76 8.19
C LEU A 28 -10.34 -2.24 6.74
N ARG A 29 -11.00 -2.96 5.83
CA ARG A 29 -11.30 -2.48 4.47
C ARG A 29 -12.11 -1.18 4.51
N GLU A 30 -13.06 -1.09 5.42
CA GLU A 30 -13.88 0.12 5.57
C GLU A 30 -13.04 1.30 6.06
N GLN A 31 -12.04 1.06 6.92
CA GLN A 31 -11.10 2.11 7.35
C GLN A 31 -10.24 2.61 6.18
N ALA A 32 -9.76 1.71 5.31
CA ALA A 32 -9.05 2.09 4.11
C ALA A 32 -9.94 2.90 3.14
N ARG A 33 -11.18 2.47 2.94
CA ARG A 33 -12.17 3.18 2.11
C ARG A 33 -12.47 4.59 2.63
N ARG A 34 -12.70 4.75 3.93
CA ARG A 34 -12.88 6.07 4.57
C ARG A 34 -11.65 6.97 4.46
N THR A 35 -10.46 6.38 4.44
CA THR A 35 -9.22 7.13 4.24
C THR A 35 -9.13 7.68 2.83
N LEU A 36 -9.47 6.86 1.83
CA LEU A 36 -9.56 7.28 0.43
C LEU A 36 -10.61 8.41 0.25
N GLU A 37 -11.80 8.24 0.83
CA GLU A 37 -12.88 9.24 0.76
C GLU A 37 -12.44 10.59 1.36
N ARG A 38 -11.77 10.58 2.51
CA ARG A 38 -11.20 11.80 3.12
C ARG A 38 -10.19 12.48 2.20
N TRP A 39 -9.30 11.72 1.54
CA TRP A 39 -8.31 12.30 0.62
C TRP A 39 -8.97 12.96 -0.59
N ARG A 40 -10.00 12.34 -1.17
CA ARG A 40 -10.78 12.93 -2.27
C ARG A 40 -11.45 14.24 -1.86
N GLN A 41 -12.07 14.27 -0.68
CA GLN A 41 -12.72 15.47 -0.17
C GLN A 41 -11.73 16.62 0.09
N GLN A 42 -10.50 16.30 0.51
CA GLN A 42 -9.47 17.29 0.85
C GLN A 42 -8.69 17.81 -0.36
N SER A 43 -8.48 16.97 -1.38
CA SER A 43 -7.55 17.27 -2.47
C SER A 43 -8.21 17.91 -3.70
N GLY A 44 -9.54 17.80 -3.83
CA GLY A 44 -10.25 18.16 -5.07
C GLY A 44 -9.86 17.22 -6.23
N PRO A 45 -10.18 17.58 -7.50
CA PRO A 45 -9.82 16.76 -8.66
C PRO A 45 -8.30 16.66 -8.84
N THR A 46 -7.76 15.44 -8.88
CA THR A 46 -6.32 15.18 -9.01
C THR A 46 -6.01 14.19 -10.12
N ARG A 47 -4.75 14.15 -10.57
CA ARG A 47 -4.28 13.08 -11.48
C ARG A 47 -4.33 11.69 -10.84
N SER A 48 -4.44 11.62 -9.51
CA SER A 48 -4.53 10.37 -8.75
C SER A 48 -5.96 9.80 -8.73
N ASP A 49 -6.96 10.53 -9.21
CA ASP A 49 -8.37 10.10 -9.17
C ASP A 49 -8.57 8.73 -9.83
N VAL A 50 -7.88 8.46 -10.94
CA VAL A 50 -7.94 7.15 -11.63
C VAL A 50 -7.42 6.01 -10.75
N LEU A 51 -6.31 6.24 -10.03
CA LEU A 51 -5.73 5.25 -9.12
C LEU A 51 -6.57 5.08 -7.85
N TRP A 52 -7.20 6.16 -7.39
CA TRP A 52 -8.15 6.11 -6.28
C TRP A 52 -9.41 5.32 -6.65
N ASP A 53 -9.96 5.52 -7.86
CA ASP A 53 -11.09 4.74 -8.37
C ASP A 53 -10.75 3.25 -8.46
N GLU A 54 -9.51 2.93 -8.85
CA GLU A 54 -9.02 1.55 -8.87
C GLU A 54 -8.93 0.97 -7.47
N TRP A 55 -8.35 1.70 -6.51
CA TRP A 55 -8.32 1.27 -5.10
C TRP A 55 -9.72 1.05 -4.53
N GLU A 56 -10.68 1.91 -4.86
CA GLU A 56 -12.06 1.76 -4.43
C GLU A 56 -12.71 0.49 -4.97
N ARG A 57 -12.49 0.16 -6.26
CA ARG A 57 -12.93 -1.10 -6.85
C ARG A 57 -12.28 -2.31 -6.18
N LEU A 58 -10.97 -2.26 -5.92
CA LEU A 58 -10.25 -3.36 -5.27
C LEU A 58 -10.73 -3.58 -3.83
N LEU A 59 -10.96 -2.50 -3.06
CA LEU A 59 -11.46 -2.58 -1.68
C LEU A 59 -12.88 -3.15 -1.60
N ALA A 60 -13.71 -2.91 -2.62
CA ALA A 60 -15.06 -3.44 -2.73
C ALA A 60 -15.10 -4.88 -3.29
N GLY A 61 -14.01 -5.37 -3.88
CA GLY A 61 -13.93 -6.67 -4.56
C GLY A 61 -13.29 -7.78 -3.73
N ASP A 62 -12.81 -8.80 -4.45
CA ASP A 62 -12.19 -9.99 -3.89
C ASP A 62 -10.84 -9.69 -3.21
N ALA A 63 -10.59 -10.38 -2.09
CA ALA A 63 -9.34 -10.24 -1.33
C ALA A 63 -8.10 -10.57 -2.15
N ASP A 64 -8.18 -11.63 -2.96
CA ASP A 64 -7.05 -12.13 -3.74
C ASP A 64 -6.72 -11.16 -4.88
N VAL A 65 -7.73 -10.55 -5.53
CA VAL A 65 -7.52 -9.54 -6.57
C VAL A 65 -6.90 -8.26 -5.98
N LEU A 66 -7.35 -7.84 -4.80
CA LEU A 66 -6.73 -6.72 -4.07
C LEU A 66 -5.27 -7.01 -3.72
N GLU A 67 -4.98 -8.22 -3.24
CA GLU A 67 -3.63 -8.65 -2.91
C GLU A 67 -2.71 -8.63 -4.14
N ASP A 68 -3.13 -9.27 -5.24
CA ASP A 68 -2.36 -9.29 -6.48
C ASP A 68 -2.05 -7.87 -6.97
N ALA A 69 -3.05 -6.99 -6.97
CA ALA A 69 -2.87 -5.60 -7.39
C ALA A 69 -1.96 -4.78 -6.44
N ALA A 70 -2.04 -5.02 -5.13
CA ALA A 70 -1.20 -4.33 -4.15
C ALA A 70 0.27 -4.79 -4.22
N LEU A 71 0.50 -6.07 -4.54
CA LEU A 71 1.80 -6.73 -4.46
C LEU A 71 2.49 -6.88 -5.81
N VAL A 72 1.81 -6.62 -6.94
CA VAL A 72 2.42 -6.72 -8.26
C VAL A 72 3.66 -5.83 -8.38
N GLU A 73 4.76 -6.44 -8.80
CA GLU A 73 6.04 -5.76 -9.04
C GLU A 73 6.10 -5.22 -10.48
N SER A 74 5.19 -4.29 -10.79
CA SER A 74 5.15 -3.57 -12.06
C SER A 74 5.18 -2.05 -11.83
N GLU A 75 5.42 -1.26 -12.88
CA GLU A 75 5.32 0.20 -12.81
C GLU A 75 3.94 0.66 -12.32
N HIS A 76 2.88 0.01 -12.81
CA HIS A 76 1.51 0.26 -12.34
C HIS A 76 1.34 -0.08 -10.85
N GLY A 77 1.87 -1.21 -10.41
CA GLY A 77 1.85 -1.60 -8.98
C GLY A 77 2.60 -0.60 -8.09
N GLN A 78 3.73 -0.06 -8.55
CA GLN A 78 4.45 0.99 -7.84
C GLN A 78 3.62 2.28 -7.74
N LEU A 79 2.97 2.68 -8.83
CA LEU A 79 2.05 3.83 -8.83
C LEU A 79 0.89 3.61 -7.86
N MET A 80 0.25 2.44 -7.90
CA MET A 80 -0.82 2.06 -6.97
C MET A 80 -0.37 2.15 -5.51
N ARG A 81 0.80 1.60 -5.19
CA ARG A 81 1.38 1.68 -3.83
C ARG A 81 1.71 3.11 -3.39
N SER A 82 2.07 4.01 -4.31
CA SER A 82 2.41 5.41 -4.00
C SER A 82 1.23 6.22 -3.47
N VAL A 83 0.00 5.82 -3.82
CA VAL A 83 -1.26 6.49 -3.42
C VAL A 83 -2.19 5.56 -2.63
N SER A 84 -1.63 4.54 -2.00
CA SER A 84 -2.39 3.47 -1.36
C SER A 84 -3.00 3.85 0.00
N PRO A 85 -4.29 3.57 0.23
CA PRO A 85 -4.93 3.74 1.54
C PRO A 85 -4.51 2.67 2.56
N LEU A 86 -3.88 1.57 2.12
CA LEU A 86 -3.55 0.43 2.97
C LEU A 86 -2.38 0.70 3.91
N GLY A 87 -1.50 1.63 3.56
CA GLY A 87 -0.33 1.93 4.39
C GLY A 87 -0.74 2.24 5.84
N GLY A 88 -1.83 3.01 6.03
CA GLY A 88 -2.32 3.41 7.35
C GLY A 88 -2.76 2.26 8.27
N LEU A 89 -2.91 1.05 7.74
CA LEU A 89 -3.28 -0.15 8.51
C LEU A 89 -2.09 -0.77 9.24
N VAL A 90 -0.86 -0.49 8.79
CA VAL A 90 0.35 -1.01 9.43
C VAL A 90 0.77 -0.07 10.54
N SER A 91 0.98 -0.62 11.75
CA SER A 91 1.37 0.17 12.92
C SER A 91 2.74 0.82 12.74
N GLN A 92 3.00 1.88 13.50
CA GLN A 92 4.29 2.57 13.42
C GLN A 92 5.47 1.68 13.82
N VAL A 93 5.29 0.78 14.79
CA VAL A 93 6.32 -0.18 15.22
C VAL A 93 6.68 -1.12 14.08
N GLU A 94 5.68 -1.69 13.40
CA GLU A 94 5.90 -2.58 12.25
C GLU A 94 6.54 -1.86 11.08
N ARG A 95 6.12 -0.61 10.79
CA ARG A 95 6.76 0.22 9.77
C ARG A 95 8.25 0.43 10.03
N MET A 96 8.63 0.68 11.29
CA MET A 96 10.04 0.84 11.64
C MET A 96 10.83 -0.47 11.53
N ALA A 97 10.21 -1.60 11.87
CA ALA A 97 10.83 -2.91 11.66
C ALA A 97 11.06 -3.21 10.17
N LEU A 98 10.07 -2.97 9.32
CA LEU A 98 10.17 -3.15 7.86
C LEU A 98 11.22 -2.23 7.24
N LEU A 99 11.29 -0.97 7.70
CA LEU A 99 12.30 -0.01 7.23
C LEU A 99 13.72 -0.46 7.63
N LYS A 100 13.88 -1.02 8.83
CA LYS A 100 15.16 -1.59 9.27
C LYS A 100 15.55 -2.79 8.40
N GLN A 101 14.63 -3.71 8.14
CA GLN A 101 14.86 -4.88 7.28
C GLN A 101 15.26 -4.47 5.86
N ALA A 102 14.57 -3.51 5.25
CA ALA A 102 14.91 -3.02 3.91
C ALA A 102 16.32 -2.38 3.84
N ARG A 103 16.77 -1.75 4.92
CA ARG A 103 18.14 -1.21 5.03
C ARG A 103 19.20 -2.31 5.19
N GLU A 104 18.91 -3.35 5.97
CA GLU A 104 19.83 -4.47 6.21
C GLU A 104 19.98 -5.35 4.97
N GLN A 105 18.88 -5.60 4.25
CA GLN A 105 18.90 -6.31 2.96
C GLN A 105 19.70 -5.54 1.90
N ALA A 106 19.70 -4.21 1.96
CA ALA A 106 20.53 -3.37 1.10
C ALA A 106 22.03 -3.38 1.44
N ALA A 107 22.37 -3.76 2.66
CA ALA A 107 23.75 -3.79 3.16
C ALA A 107 24.42 -5.16 2.97
N THR A 108 23.67 -6.18 2.53
CA THR A 108 24.17 -7.53 2.28
C THR A 108 24.36 -7.70 0.76
N PRO A 109 25.62 -7.77 0.25
CA PRO A 109 25.92 -7.90 -1.18
C PRO A 109 25.60 -9.28 -1.75
#